data_AF-A0A2N1MLZ9-F1
#
_entry.id   AF-A0A2N1MLZ9-F1
#
_cell.length_a   1.000
_cell.length_b   1.000
_cell.length_c   1.000
_cell.angle_alpha   90.00
_cell.angle_beta   90.00
_cell.angle_gamma   90.00
#
_symmetry.space_group_name_H-M   'P 1'
#
loop_
_entity.id
_entity.type
_entity.pdbx_description
1 polymer ?
#
loop_
_entity_poly.entity_id
_entity_poly.type
_entity_poly.pdbx_seq_one_letter_code
_entity_poly.pdbx_strand_id
1 'polypeptide(L)'
;RINITTIIPYLKSINTISSLYYNFYGHSYNPKNFNKIHLSQIINSQNNLKKIVFDSSRNPINYLFTSLKHSNSSNTLRIITFRKIVFNDTFNEVFEQLNVLESIHIIDCKALNSFIQQILDITKPFKLKTLFMKKELPNIDLLQLLLQKSGNYLENVSFGSLIKNESKQQSLELIIRYCMKIKVFELFGFDNQNIYLLFNLIENIGQNLNHLSIHHSSNSNIENSSLIVLQNLGQILPFKLEYLDLNLMIENTSDFEIFLKNSQNTFINRLCIKIMIREGDDILLYVKEYIMKKKRVKYLIFKVNNNDLFSLKDEVKEFELYNIKVQSYYSSTGSFLFKRPENVKTGL
;
A
#
# COMPACT_ATOMS: atom_id res chain seq x y z
N ARG A 1 -13.67 -4.52 -26.98
CA ARG A 1 -12.33 -5.15 -26.92
C ARG A 1 -11.58 -4.69 -28.14
N ILE A 2 -10.51 -3.90 -27.99
CA ILE A 2 -9.68 -3.51 -29.13
C ILE A 2 -8.63 -4.61 -29.34
N ASN A 3 -8.41 -5.03 -30.59
CA ASN A 3 -7.37 -5.99 -30.92
C ASN A 3 -5.99 -5.32 -30.76
N ILE A 4 -5.14 -5.88 -29.91
CA ILE A 4 -3.83 -5.29 -29.61
C ILE A 4 -2.90 -5.30 -30.84
N THR A 5 -3.08 -6.24 -31.77
CA THR A 5 -2.31 -6.24 -33.03
C THR A 5 -2.56 -5.00 -33.88
N THR A 6 -3.74 -4.40 -33.78
CA THR A 6 -4.12 -3.18 -34.49
C THR A 6 -3.55 -1.92 -33.81
N ILE A 7 -3.40 -1.95 -32.48
CA ILE A 7 -2.89 -0.80 -31.70
C ILE A 7 -1.36 -0.70 -31.74
N ILE A 8 -0.65 -1.82 -31.82
CA ILE A 8 0.82 -1.82 -31.67
C ILE A 8 1.56 -0.99 -32.73
N PRO A 9 1.22 -1.04 -34.02
CA PRO A 9 1.83 -0.15 -35.01
C PRO A 9 1.66 1.34 -34.64
N TYR A 10 0.49 1.71 -34.09
CA TYR A 10 0.21 3.06 -33.62
C TYR A 10 1.00 3.42 -32.36
N LEU A 11 1.14 2.50 -31.39
CA LEU A 11 1.99 2.74 -30.22
C LEU A 11 3.47 2.86 -30.59
N LYS A 12 3.92 2.21 -31.66
CA LYS A 12 5.29 2.35 -32.18
C LYS A 12 5.52 3.68 -32.88
N SER A 13 4.50 4.24 -33.55
CA SER A 13 4.62 5.56 -34.17
C SER A 13 4.62 6.69 -33.15
N ILE A 14 4.09 6.45 -31.94
CA ILE A 14 4.19 7.37 -30.80
C ILE A 14 5.43 7.01 -29.98
N ASN A 15 6.52 7.76 -30.12
CA ASN A 15 7.75 7.55 -29.35
C ASN A 15 7.87 8.44 -28.09
N THR A 16 6.79 9.14 -27.73
CA THR A 16 6.73 10.17 -26.67
C THR A 16 6.09 9.68 -25.38
N ILE A 17 5.73 8.39 -25.26
CA ILE A 17 5.05 7.87 -24.07
C ILE A 17 5.99 7.95 -22.86
N SER A 18 5.60 8.74 -21.86
CA SER A 18 6.40 8.93 -20.64
C SER A 18 6.03 7.97 -19.51
N SER A 19 4.85 7.34 -19.57
CA SER A 19 4.37 6.38 -18.58
C SER A 19 3.59 5.25 -19.24
N LEU A 20 3.97 4.00 -18.96
CA LEU A 20 3.32 2.80 -19.49
C LEU A 20 2.69 2.00 -18.34
N TYR A 21 1.41 1.68 -18.46
CA TYR A 21 0.72 0.74 -17.57
C TYR A 21 0.31 -0.49 -18.39
N TYR A 22 0.91 -1.64 -18.06
CA TYR A 22 0.69 -2.90 -18.76
C TYR A 22 0.01 -3.92 -17.84
N ASN A 23 -1.21 -4.31 -18.19
CA ASN A 23 -2.02 -5.26 -17.43
C ASN A 23 -2.08 -6.61 -18.16
N PHE A 24 -1.66 -7.69 -17.50
CA PHE A 24 -1.68 -9.04 -18.03
C PHE A 24 -3.05 -9.73 -17.91
N TYR A 25 -4.01 -9.13 -17.19
CA TYR A 25 -5.36 -9.66 -16.98
C TYR A 25 -6.22 -9.55 -18.24
N GLY A 26 -6.69 -10.67 -18.78
CA GLY A 26 -7.60 -10.72 -19.94
C GLY A 26 -7.21 -11.68 -21.05
N HIS A 27 -6.01 -12.27 -21.00
CA HIS A 27 -5.52 -13.19 -22.04
C HIS A 27 -5.67 -14.65 -21.60
N SER A 28 -6.88 -15.20 -21.73
CA SER A 28 -7.21 -16.59 -21.37
C SER A 28 -6.81 -17.62 -22.44
N TYR A 29 -6.33 -17.20 -23.61
CA TYR A 29 -5.96 -18.09 -24.71
C TYR A 29 -4.56 -17.75 -25.24
N ASN A 30 -3.61 -18.66 -25.00
CA ASN A 30 -2.20 -18.66 -25.46
C ASN A 30 -1.36 -17.36 -25.30
N PRO A 31 -1.00 -16.96 -24.07
CA PRO A 31 -0.43 -15.63 -23.76
C PRO A 31 1.11 -15.52 -23.73
N LYS A 32 1.89 -16.61 -23.85
CA LYS A 32 3.34 -16.53 -23.53
C LYS A 32 4.17 -15.80 -24.59
N ASN A 33 4.07 -16.17 -25.87
CA ASN A 33 4.89 -15.57 -26.93
C ASN A 33 4.34 -14.24 -27.45
N PHE A 34 3.03 -14.12 -27.53
CA PHE A 34 2.36 -12.93 -28.07
C PHE A 34 2.59 -11.70 -27.18
N ASN A 35 2.43 -11.84 -25.86
CA ASN A 35 2.70 -10.75 -24.92
C ASN A 35 4.19 -10.41 -24.82
N LYS A 36 5.10 -11.39 -24.98
CA LYS A 36 6.54 -11.16 -24.99
C LYS A 36 6.94 -10.21 -26.13
N ILE A 37 6.61 -10.59 -27.37
CA ILE A 37 7.02 -9.84 -28.56
C ILE A 37 6.45 -8.42 -28.52
N HIS A 38 5.18 -8.29 -28.15
CA HIS A 38 4.49 -7.01 -28.14
C HIS A 38 4.96 -6.07 -27.03
N LEU A 39 5.19 -6.58 -25.82
CA LEU A 39 5.68 -5.76 -24.72
C LEU A 39 7.07 -5.22 -25.00
N SER A 40 8.00 -6.08 -25.46
CA SER A 40 9.35 -5.64 -25.82
C SER A 40 9.31 -4.61 -26.96
N GLN A 41 8.48 -4.83 -27.98
CA GLN A 41 8.31 -3.88 -29.09
C GLN A 41 7.75 -2.53 -28.64
N ILE A 42 6.76 -2.51 -27.75
CA ILE A 42 6.20 -1.27 -27.21
C ILE A 42 7.29 -0.54 -26.43
N ILE A 43 7.93 -1.19 -25.46
CA ILE A 43 8.96 -0.56 -24.63
C ILE A 43 10.12 -0.02 -25.47
N ASN A 44 10.64 -0.82 -26.40
CA ASN A 44 11.78 -0.42 -27.23
C ASN A 44 11.47 0.74 -28.19
N SER A 45 10.20 0.93 -28.55
CA SER A 45 9.79 2.08 -29.37
C SER A 45 9.77 3.42 -28.61
N GLN A 46 9.87 3.40 -27.27
CA GLN A 46 9.76 4.60 -26.45
C GLN A 46 11.14 5.15 -26.06
N ASN A 47 11.42 6.39 -26.48
CA ASN A 47 12.68 7.07 -26.15
C ASN A 47 12.59 7.89 -24.85
N ASN A 48 11.38 8.21 -24.40
CA ASN A 48 11.13 9.12 -23.27
C ASN A 48 10.41 8.45 -22.09
N LEU A 49 10.39 7.12 -22.05
CA LEU A 49 9.66 6.37 -21.03
C LEU A 49 10.32 6.55 -19.66
N LYS A 50 9.59 7.15 -18.72
CA LYS A 50 10.05 7.46 -17.36
C LYS A 50 9.48 6.51 -16.32
N LYS A 51 8.29 5.95 -16.56
CA LYS A 51 7.58 5.10 -15.59
C LYS A 51 6.98 3.88 -16.27
N ILE A 52 7.10 2.72 -15.64
CA ILE A 52 6.44 1.50 -16.09
C ILE A 52 5.75 0.81 -14.92
N VAL A 53 4.51 0.38 -15.13
CA VAL A 53 3.74 -0.45 -14.20
C VAL A 53 3.39 -1.75 -14.88
N PHE A 54 3.83 -2.86 -14.30
CA PHE A 54 3.43 -4.21 -14.68
C PHE A 54 2.39 -4.71 -13.69
N ASP A 55 1.25 -5.22 -14.19
CA ASP A 55 0.15 -5.58 -13.32
C ASP A 55 -0.57 -6.90 -13.65
N SER A 56 -0.96 -7.62 -12.60
CA SER A 56 -1.98 -8.69 -12.61
C SER A 56 -1.63 -9.88 -13.51
N SER A 57 -0.43 -10.43 -13.33
CA SER A 57 -0.04 -11.68 -13.97
C SER A 57 -0.62 -12.88 -13.22
N ARG A 58 -1.24 -13.82 -13.94
CA ARG A 58 -1.71 -15.08 -13.33
C ARG A 58 -0.61 -16.14 -13.20
N ASN A 59 0.31 -16.17 -14.16
CA ASN A 59 1.39 -17.15 -14.26
C ASN A 59 2.75 -16.45 -14.17
N PRO A 60 3.82 -17.17 -13.78
CA PRO A 60 5.19 -16.65 -13.83
C PRO A 60 5.52 -16.03 -15.19
N ILE A 61 6.06 -14.81 -15.20
CA ILE A 61 6.42 -14.11 -16.44
C ILE A 61 7.94 -14.16 -16.65
N ASN A 62 8.39 -15.06 -17.51
CA ASN A 62 9.82 -15.19 -17.87
C ASN A 62 10.35 -14.09 -18.82
N TYR A 63 9.46 -13.30 -19.42
CA TYR A 63 9.85 -12.30 -20.43
C TYR A 63 9.72 -10.84 -19.99
N LEU A 64 9.26 -10.60 -18.77
CA LEU A 64 9.02 -9.25 -18.26
C LEU A 64 10.32 -8.45 -18.22
N PHE A 65 11.38 -9.04 -17.66
CA PHE A 65 12.70 -8.42 -17.64
C PHE A 65 13.34 -8.36 -19.03
N THR A 66 13.19 -9.41 -19.85
CA THR A 66 13.71 -9.38 -21.23
C THR A 66 13.14 -8.25 -22.07
N SER A 67 11.93 -7.78 -21.76
CA SER A 67 11.30 -6.66 -22.48
C SER A 67 11.90 -5.29 -22.13
N LEU A 68 12.65 -5.22 -21.02
CA LEU A 68 13.39 -4.04 -20.60
C LEU A 68 14.86 -4.10 -21.05
N LYS A 69 15.37 -5.31 -21.33
CA LYS A 69 16.73 -5.54 -21.81
C LYS A 69 16.91 -4.88 -23.18
N HIS A 70 17.98 -4.09 -23.34
CA HIS A 70 18.25 -3.30 -24.56
C HIS A 70 17.15 -2.29 -24.93
N SER A 71 16.36 -1.82 -23.97
CA SER A 71 15.39 -0.75 -24.24
C SER A 71 16.07 0.60 -24.47
N ASN A 72 15.54 1.39 -25.42
CA ASN A 72 15.96 2.77 -25.64
C ASN A 72 15.69 3.68 -24.43
N SER A 73 14.93 3.19 -23.45
CA SER A 73 14.55 3.92 -22.24
C SER A 73 15.52 3.73 -21.06
N SER A 74 16.66 3.04 -21.23
CA SER A 74 17.62 2.76 -20.15
C SER A 74 18.13 4.01 -19.42
N ASN A 75 18.23 5.15 -20.14
CA ASN A 75 18.65 6.45 -19.62
C ASN A 75 17.48 7.36 -19.21
N THR A 76 16.23 6.93 -19.38
CA THR A 76 15.04 7.72 -19.03
C THR A 76 14.16 7.08 -17.98
N LEU A 77 14.21 5.75 -17.85
CA LEU A 77 13.35 4.97 -16.98
C LEU A 77 13.73 5.16 -15.51
N ARG A 78 12.88 5.87 -14.78
CA ARG A 78 13.09 6.26 -13.38
C ARG A 78 12.31 5.40 -12.40
N ILE A 79 11.11 4.93 -12.77
CA ILE A 79 10.21 4.22 -11.85
C ILE A 79 9.73 2.91 -12.47
N ILE A 80 9.89 1.82 -11.74
CA ILE A 80 9.31 0.52 -12.08
C ILE A 80 8.40 0.06 -10.96
N THR A 81 7.17 -0.32 -11.31
CA THR A 81 6.20 -0.89 -10.37
C THR A 81 5.77 -2.27 -10.81
N PHE A 82 5.93 -3.25 -9.93
CA PHE A 82 5.38 -4.59 -10.06
C PHE A 82 4.18 -4.71 -9.14
N ARG A 83 2.99 -4.97 -9.71
CA ARG A 83 1.76 -5.18 -8.95
C ARG A 83 1.17 -6.54 -9.28
N LYS A 84 0.94 -7.39 -8.28
CA LYS A 84 0.34 -8.71 -8.45
C LYS A 84 1.04 -9.52 -9.55
N ILE A 85 2.37 -9.42 -9.58
CA ILE A 85 3.22 -10.16 -10.50
C ILE A 85 3.67 -11.45 -9.83
N VAL A 86 3.66 -12.55 -10.58
CA VAL A 86 4.30 -13.80 -10.19
C VAL A 86 5.67 -13.78 -10.87
N PHE A 87 6.72 -13.63 -10.06
CA PHE A 87 8.08 -13.62 -10.58
C PHE A 87 8.49 -15.01 -11.10
N ASN A 88 9.51 -15.04 -11.96
CA ASN A 88 10.15 -16.24 -12.47
C ASN A 88 11.67 -16.10 -12.31
N ASP A 89 12.40 -17.20 -12.39
CA ASP A 89 13.82 -17.30 -12.01
C ASP A 89 14.81 -16.72 -13.04
N THR A 90 14.51 -15.58 -13.67
CA THR A 90 15.23 -15.14 -14.88
C THR A 90 15.50 -13.62 -14.97
N PHE A 91 16.78 -13.28 -14.79
CA PHE A 91 17.59 -12.13 -15.26
C PHE A 91 17.75 -10.84 -14.40
N ASN A 92 18.90 -10.75 -13.72
CA ASN A 92 19.38 -9.61 -12.89
C ASN A 92 20.01 -8.49 -13.73
N GLU A 93 20.61 -8.84 -14.87
CA GLU A 93 21.38 -7.93 -15.75
C GLU A 93 20.60 -6.70 -16.20
N VAL A 94 19.27 -6.80 -16.24
CA VAL A 94 18.41 -5.71 -16.71
C VAL A 94 18.54 -4.49 -15.81
N PHE A 95 18.63 -4.69 -14.49
CA PHE A 95 18.79 -3.58 -13.56
C PHE A 95 20.16 -2.92 -13.69
N GLU A 96 21.18 -3.67 -14.11
CA GLU A 96 22.51 -3.12 -14.40
C GLU A 96 22.52 -2.19 -15.61
N GLN A 97 21.56 -2.33 -16.53
CA GLN A 97 21.45 -1.48 -17.71
C GLN A 97 20.67 -0.19 -17.44
N LEU A 98 19.93 -0.08 -16.34
CA LEU A 98 19.12 1.09 -16.00
C LEU A 98 19.96 2.13 -15.27
N ASN A 99 20.23 3.27 -15.91
CA ASN A 99 21.20 4.25 -15.41
C ASN A 99 20.58 5.31 -14.49
N VAL A 100 19.28 5.57 -14.62
CA VAL A 100 18.58 6.65 -13.90
C VAL A 100 17.45 6.13 -13.01
N LEU A 101 17.50 4.85 -12.62
CA LEU A 101 16.43 4.24 -11.82
C LEU A 101 16.39 4.88 -10.43
N GLU A 102 15.28 5.56 -10.14
CA GLU A 102 15.04 6.29 -8.90
C GLU A 102 14.28 5.45 -7.87
N SER A 103 13.32 4.64 -8.33
CA SER A 103 12.52 3.80 -7.43
C SER A 103 11.96 2.53 -8.06
N ILE A 104 11.90 1.50 -7.23
CA ILE A 104 11.22 0.23 -7.51
C ILE A 104 10.11 0.05 -6.47
N HIS A 105 8.97 -0.45 -6.94
CA HIS A 105 7.80 -0.70 -6.10
C HIS A 105 7.29 -2.13 -6.32
N ILE A 106 7.14 -2.90 -5.25
CA ILE A 106 6.64 -4.27 -5.26
C ILE A 106 5.33 -4.32 -4.47
N ILE A 107 4.25 -4.74 -5.12
CA ILE A 107 2.92 -4.68 -4.56
C ILE A 107 2.19 -6.00 -4.75
N ASP A 108 2.03 -6.77 -3.68
CA ASP A 108 1.29 -8.04 -3.65
C ASP A 108 1.79 -9.04 -4.72
N CYS A 109 3.10 -9.06 -4.96
CA CYS A 109 3.75 -10.00 -5.87
C CYS A 109 4.00 -11.36 -5.19
N LYS A 110 4.20 -12.40 -6.00
CA LYS A 110 4.49 -13.78 -5.59
C LYS A 110 5.85 -14.24 -6.08
N ALA A 111 6.36 -15.34 -5.52
CA ALA A 111 7.69 -15.87 -5.80
C ALA A 111 8.77 -14.83 -5.47
N LEU A 112 8.62 -14.18 -4.31
CA LEU A 112 9.54 -13.12 -3.87
C LEU A 112 10.93 -13.68 -3.56
N ASN A 113 11.04 -14.93 -3.10
CA ASN A 113 12.32 -15.56 -2.78
C ASN A 113 13.28 -15.55 -3.98
N SER A 114 12.83 -16.07 -5.13
CA SER A 114 13.70 -16.15 -6.31
C SER A 114 13.96 -14.79 -6.93
N PHE A 115 13.02 -13.85 -6.82
CA PHE A 115 13.25 -12.46 -7.21
C PHE A 115 14.28 -11.76 -6.32
N ILE A 116 14.26 -12.00 -5.01
CA ILE A 116 15.23 -11.39 -4.09
C ILE A 116 16.62 -11.95 -4.33
N GLN A 117 16.78 -13.27 -4.46
CA GLN A 117 18.07 -13.89 -4.79
C GLN A 117 18.73 -13.22 -6.00
N GLN A 118 17.94 -12.95 -7.02
CA GLN A 118 18.34 -12.22 -8.21
C GLN A 118 18.76 -10.76 -7.94
N ILE A 119 18.08 -10.06 -7.03
CA ILE A 119 18.44 -8.68 -6.68
C ILE A 119 19.77 -8.61 -5.93
N LEU A 120 20.11 -9.63 -5.15
CA LEU A 120 21.29 -9.58 -4.29
C LEU A 120 22.58 -9.41 -5.11
N ASP A 121 22.66 -10.03 -6.29
CA ASP A 121 23.81 -9.97 -7.19
C ASP A 121 23.96 -8.64 -7.95
N ILE A 122 22.96 -7.75 -7.90
CA ILE A 122 23.02 -6.45 -8.57
C ILE A 122 24.05 -5.55 -7.85
N THR A 123 25.05 -5.07 -8.58
CA THR A 123 26.09 -4.17 -8.08
C THR A 123 25.61 -2.74 -7.94
N LYS A 124 24.73 -2.27 -8.85
CA LYS A 124 24.12 -0.94 -8.76
C LYS A 124 23.18 -0.78 -7.56
N PRO A 125 22.99 0.45 -7.05
CA PRO A 125 22.04 0.71 -5.97
C PRO A 125 20.61 0.29 -6.35
N PHE A 126 20.09 -0.72 -5.66
CA PHE A 126 18.71 -1.15 -5.80
C PHE A 126 17.83 -0.35 -4.83
N LYS A 127 17.04 0.61 -5.34
CA LYS A 127 16.23 1.54 -4.52
C LYS A 127 14.77 1.10 -4.43
N LEU A 128 14.49 0.13 -3.55
CA LEU A 128 13.14 -0.33 -3.25
C LEU A 128 12.45 0.68 -2.33
N LYS A 129 11.41 1.34 -2.85
CA LYS A 129 10.62 2.32 -2.08
C LYS A 129 9.32 1.76 -1.53
N THR A 130 8.82 0.67 -2.09
CA THR A 130 7.55 0.08 -1.66
C THR A 130 7.64 -1.43 -1.66
N LEU A 131 7.28 -2.03 -0.53
CA LEU A 131 7.16 -3.47 -0.34
C LEU A 131 5.84 -3.78 0.35
N PHE A 132 4.83 -4.07 -0.45
CA PHE A 132 3.51 -4.47 0.06
C PHE A 132 3.34 -5.97 -0.09
N MET A 133 3.23 -6.68 1.02
CA MET A 133 3.19 -8.13 1.13
C MET A 133 1.82 -8.52 1.68
N LYS A 134 0.83 -8.77 0.81
CA LYS A 134 -0.54 -9.05 1.27
C LYS A 134 -0.85 -10.53 1.45
N LYS A 135 -0.15 -11.41 0.72
CA LYS A 135 -0.45 -12.85 0.67
C LYS A 135 0.73 -13.75 1.01
N GLU A 136 1.95 -13.27 0.76
CA GLU A 136 3.16 -14.07 0.83
C GLU A 136 4.28 -13.18 1.38
N LEU A 137 5.14 -13.76 2.22
CA LEU A 137 6.41 -13.17 2.64
C LEU A 137 7.55 -13.98 2.04
N PRO A 138 8.68 -13.33 1.72
CA PRO A 138 9.90 -14.07 1.46
C PRO A 138 10.43 -14.74 2.73
N ASN A 139 11.34 -15.70 2.56
CA ASN A 139 12.08 -16.31 3.66
C ASN A 139 12.79 -15.21 4.46
N ILE A 140 12.84 -15.39 5.79
CA ILE A 140 13.31 -14.33 6.68
C ILE A 140 14.75 -13.89 6.39
N ASP A 141 15.64 -14.84 6.06
CA ASP A 141 17.03 -14.55 5.68
C ASP A 141 17.12 -13.71 4.40
N LEU A 142 16.28 -14.04 3.41
CA LEU A 142 16.21 -13.28 2.15
C LEU A 142 15.61 -11.89 2.38
N LEU A 143 14.60 -11.77 3.24
CA LEU A 143 14.06 -10.47 3.63
C LEU A 143 15.14 -9.62 4.29
N GLN A 144 15.91 -10.18 5.22
CA GLN A 144 17.01 -9.48 5.88
C GLN A 144 18.03 -8.98 4.86
N LEU A 145 18.47 -9.82 3.92
CA LEU A 145 19.42 -9.44 2.88
C LEU A 145 18.86 -8.33 1.96
N LEU A 146 17.59 -8.41 1.57
CA LEU A 146 16.92 -7.36 0.81
C LEU A 146 16.91 -6.02 1.57
N LEU A 147 16.56 -6.06 2.86
CA LEU A 147 16.48 -4.87 3.70
C LEU A 147 17.87 -4.30 4.04
N GLN A 148 18.91 -5.11 4.14
CA GLN A 148 20.30 -4.62 4.22
C GLN A 148 20.68 -3.87 2.94
N LYS A 149 20.27 -4.38 1.78
CA LYS A 149 20.58 -3.75 0.48
C LYS A 149 19.77 -2.47 0.22
N SER A 150 18.53 -2.41 0.70
CA SER A 150 17.56 -1.41 0.23
C SER A 150 16.68 -0.75 1.31
N GLY A 151 16.75 -1.19 2.56
CA GLY A 151 15.87 -0.75 3.65
C GLY A 151 15.93 0.75 3.94
N ASN A 152 17.09 1.38 3.74
CA ASN A 152 17.28 2.83 3.90
C ASN A 152 16.58 3.68 2.81
N TYR A 153 16.04 3.06 1.76
CA TYR A 153 15.21 3.69 0.73
C TYR A 153 13.72 3.40 0.90
N LEU A 154 13.35 2.46 1.77
CA LEU A 154 11.98 1.97 1.89
C LEU A 154 11.09 3.02 2.57
N GLU A 155 10.02 3.41 1.87
CA GLU A 155 9.08 4.43 2.34
C GLU A 155 7.69 3.83 2.66
N ASN A 156 7.32 2.72 2.00
CA ASN A 156 5.98 2.15 2.10
C ASN A 156 6.04 0.65 2.38
N VAL A 157 5.43 0.21 3.48
CA VAL A 157 5.38 -1.19 3.91
C VAL A 157 3.94 -1.60 4.23
N SER A 158 3.57 -2.82 3.85
CA SER A 158 2.23 -3.37 4.11
C SER A 158 2.32 -4.87 4.38
N PHE A 159 1.64 -5.34 5.43
CA PHE A 159 1.48 -6.76 5.76
C PHE A 159 0.00 -7.15 5.72
N GLY A 160 -0.36 -8.12 4.88
CA GLY A 160 -1.73 -8.57 4.73
C GLY A 160 -2.22 -9.56 5.80
N SER A 161 -3.54 -9.69 5.90
CA SER A 161 -4.22 -10.53 6.91
C SER A 161 -3.99 -12.03 6.74
N LEU A 162 -3.57 -12.48 5.55
CA LEU A 162 -3.29 -13.89 5.28
C LEU A 162 -1.90 -14.35 5.75
N ILE A 163 -1.03 -13.40 6.10
CA ILE A 163 0.30 -13.72 6.62
C ILE A 163 0.17 -14.09 8.10
N LYS A 164 0.85 -15.17 8.51
CA LYS A 164 0.92 -15.61 9.91
C LYS A 164 1.54 -14.53 10.80
N ASN A 165 1.00 -14.38 12.01
CA ASN A 165 1.46 -13.37 12.97
C ASN A 165 2.92 -13.54 13.38
N GLU A 166 3.41 -14.78 13.57
CA GLU A 166 4.81 -15.08 13.86
C GLU A 166 5.74 -14.56 12.74
N SER A 167 5.36 -14.77 11.48
CA SER A 167 6.15 -14.30 10.34
C SER A 167 6.11 -12.77 10.20
N LYS A 168 4.98 -12.13 10.56
CA LYS A 168 4.90 -10.66 10.65
C LYS A 168 5.81 -10.13 11.75
N GLN A 169 5.85 -10.78 12.91
CA GLN A 169 6.71 -10.38 14.02
C GLN A 169 8.18 -10.35 13.60
N GLN A 170 8.71 -11.47 13.07
CA GLN A 170 10.10 -11.54 12.61
C GLN A 170 10.39 -10.50 11.51
N SER A 171 9.44 -10.30 10.58
CA SER A 171 9.59 -9.30 9.53
C SER A 171 9.58 -7.87 10.09
N LEU A 172 8.73 -7.57 11.06
CA LEU A 172 8.64 -6.27 11.73
C LEU A 172 9.93 -5.92 12.46
N GLU A 173 10.55 -6.89 13.16
CA GLU A 173 11.85 -6.70 13.81
C GLU A 173 12.93 -6.29 12.80
N LEU A 174 12.96 -6.91 11.62
CA LEU A 174 13.86 -6.51 10.54
C LEU A 174 13.53 -5.12 9.98
N ILE A 175 12.24 -4.81 9.80
CA ILE A 175 11.79 -3.50 9.30
C ILE A 175 12.21 -2.39 10.28
N ILE A 176 11.98 -2.57 11.58
CA ILE A 176 12.45 -1.64 12.62
C ILE A 176 13.96 -1.44 12.55
N ARG A 177 14.72 -2.53 12.36
CA ARG A 177 16.18 -2.48 12.33
C ARG A 177 16.76 -1.77 11.11
N TYR A 178 16.16 -1.95 9.93
CA TYR A 178 16.77 -1.54 8.65
C TYR A 178 16.06 -0.38 7.95
N CYS A 179 14.84 0.00 8.36
CA CYS A 179 13.99 0.95 7.63
C CYS A 179 13.62 2.19 8.46
N MET A 180 14.38 3.27 8.28
CA MET A 180 14.20 4.53 9.06
C MET A 180 13.35 5.60 8.36
N LYS A 181 12.96 5.38 7.09
CA LYS A 181 12.27 6.38 6.24
C LYS A 181 10.83 6.03 5.90
N ILE A 182 10.21 5.15 6.68
CA ILE A 182 8.83 4.73 6.45
C ILE A 182 7.89 5.92 6.63
N LYS A 183 7.05 6.13 5.61
CA LYS A 183 6.00 7.14 5.54
C LYS A 183 4.62 6.51 5.51
N VAL A 184 4.49 5.30 4.95
CA VAL A 184 3.24 4.55 4.85
C VAL A 184 3.43 3.18 5.47
N PHE A 185 2.61 2.87 6.47
CA PHE A 185 2.58 1.56 7.09
C PHE A 185 1.16 0.99 7.15
N GLU A 186 0.96 -0.22 6.63
CA GLU A 186 -0.31 -0.94 6.71
C GLU A 186 -0.13 -2.31 7.39
N LEU A 187 -0.94 -2.59 8.42
CA LEU A 187 -0.95 -3.85 9.15
C LEU A 187 -2.36 -4.43 9.17
N PHE A 188 -2.56 -5.52 8.41
CA PHE A 188 -3.83 -6.25 8.34
C PHE A 188 -3.66 -7.61 9.03
N GLY A 189 -4.57 -7.94 9.95
CA GLY A 189 -4.51 -9.10 10.82
C GLY A 189 -3.30 -9.05 11.75
N PHE A 190 -3.50 -8.96 13.05
CA PHE A 190 -2.41 -8.82 14.00
C PHE A 190 -2.78 -9.47 15.32
N ASP A 191 -1.78 -9.76 16.13
CA ASP A 191 -1.92 -10.05 17.56
C ASP A 191 -1.21 -8.97 18.37
N ASN A 192 -1.14 -9.19 19.69
CA ASN A 192 -0.53 -8.27 20.63
C ASN A 192 0.96 -8.01 20.32
N GLN A 193 1.73 -9.05 19.98
CA GLN A 193 3.17 -8.91 19.70
C GLN A 193 3.43 -8.04 18.47
N ASN A 194 2.64 -8.25 17.41
CA ASN A 194 2.70 -7.42 16.21
C ASN A 194 2.38 -5.94 16.51
N ILE A 195 1.42 -5.67 17.40
CA ILE A 195 1.05 -4.30 17.77
C ILE A 195 2.15 -3.62 18.60
N TYR A 196 2.76 -4.31 19.57
CA TYR A 196 3.88 -3.73 20.31
C TYR A 196 5.07 -3.39 19.40
N LEU A 197 5.39 -4.26 18.43
CA LEU A 197 6.41 -3.95 17.42
C LEU A 197 6.01 -2.78 16.52
N LEU A 198 4.74 -2.67 16.13
CA LEU A 198 4.24 -1.51 15.41
C LEU A 198 4.44 -0.21 16.23
N PHE A 199 4.20 -0.24 17.54
CA PHE A 199 4.44 0.93 18.38
C PHE A 199 5.92 1.33 18.41
N ASN A 200 6.82 0.37 18.63
CA ASN A 200 8.26 0.61 18.53
C ASN A 200 8.66 1.19 17.17
N LEU A 201 8.04 0.71 16.09
CA LEU A 201 8.28 1.24 14.74
C LEU A 201 7.83 2.71 14.64
N ILE A 202 6.62 3.03 15.10
CA ILE A 202 6.05 4.40 15.07
C ILE A 202 6.94 5.36 15.87
N GLU A 203 7.40 4.95 17.06
CA GLU A 203 8.31 5.76 17.88
C GLU A 203 9.64 6.03 17.15
N ASN A 204 10.22 5.00 16.54
CA ASN A 204 11.50 5.11 15.82
C ASN A 204 11.43 6.02 14.58
N ILE A 205 10.35 5.92 13.80
CA ILE A 205 10.17 6.76 12.59
C ILE A 205 9.62 8.14 12.92
N GLY A 206 8.93 8.29 14.06
CA GLY A 206 8.38 9.53 14.59
C GLY A 206 7.54 10.29 13.57
N GLN A 207 7.89 11.56 13.35
CA GLN A 207 7.15 12.47 12.47
C GLN A 207 7.28 12.15 10.97
N ASN A 208 8.11 11.17 10.57
CA ASN A 208 8.17 10.74 9.17
C ASN A 208 6.92 9.96 8.73
N LEU A 209 6.20 9.35 9.68
CA LEU A 209 4.98 8.62 9.39
C LEU A 209 3.88 9.57 8.92
N ASN A 210 3.34 9.32 7.74
CA ASN A 210 2.30 10.14 7.14
C ASN A 210 0.98 9.39 6.96
N HIS A 211 1.06 8.06 6.78
CA HIS A 211 -0.10 7.19 6.60
C HIS A 211 0.02 5.93 7.46
N LEU A 212 -1.01 5.64 8.23
CA LEU A 212 -1.10 4.43 9.04
C LEU A 212 -2.44 3.72 8.80
N SER A 213 -2.40 2.40 8.63
CA SER A 213 -3.60 1.58 8.53
C SER A 213 -3.46 0.33 9.40
N ILE A 214 -4.42 0.09 10.29
CA ILE A 214 -4.45 -1.05 11.23
C ILE A 214 -5.81 -1.72 11.14
N HIS A 215 -5.84 -2.95 10.66
CA HIS A 215 -7.08 -3.66 10.35
C HIS A 215 -7.10 -5.03 11.04
N HIS A 216 -8.04 -5.21 11.95
CA HIS A 216 -8.33 -6.48 12.60
C HIS A 216 -8.79 -7.52 11.56
N SER A 217 -8.40 -8.79 11.75
CA SER A 217 -8.85 -9.91 10.92
C SER A 217 -10.11 -10.52 11.53
N SER A 218 -11.14 -10.79 10.72
CA SER A 218 -12.37 -11.42 11.21
C SER A 218 -12.16 -12.83 11.81
N ASN A 219 -11.01 -13.45 11.59
CA ASN A 219 -10.73 -14.84 11.97
C ASN A 219 -9.84 -14.97 13.21
N SER A 220 -9.44 -13.86 13.86
CA SER A 220 -8.68 -13.92 15.11
C SER A 220 -9.63 -13.90 16.31
N ASN A 221 -9.64 -14.96 17.11
CA ASN A 221 -10.29 -15.04 18.42
C ASN A 221 -9.59 -14.14 19.49
N ILE A 222 -8.91 -13.08 19.06
CA ILE A 222 -8.04 -12.27 19.93
C ILE A 222 -8.76 -10.95 20.18
N GLU A 223 -9.76 -11.00 21.06
CA GLU A 223 -10.55 -9.86 21.51
C GLU A 223 -9.67 -8.74 22.13
N ASN A 224 -8.44 -9.06 22.53
CA ASN A 224 -7.54 -8.14 23.25
C ASN A 224 -6.67 -7.22 22.36
N SER A 225 -6.41 -7.52 21.08
CA SER A 225 -5.42 -6.72 20.33
C SER A 225 -5.93 -5.33 19.93
N SER A 226 -7.22 -5.21 19.59
CA SER A 226 -7.83 -3.90 19.30
C SER A 226 -7.84 -2.99 20.52
N LEU A 227 -7.99 -3.56 21.72
CA LEU A 227 -7.93 -2.84 22.98
C LEU A 227 -6.55 -2.21 23.19
N ILE A 228 -5.47 -2.97 22.96
CA ILE A 228 -4.09 -2.45 23.03
C ILE A 228 -3.89 -1.29 22.06
N VAL A 229 -4.44 -1.39 20.84
CA VAL A 229 -4.42 -0.29 19.86
C VAL A 229 -5.10 0.95 20.41
N LEU A 230 -6.32 0.84 20.93
CA LEU A 230 -7.07 2.00 21.41
C LEU A 230 -6.42 2.67 22.62
N GLN A 231 -5.91 1.89 23.58
CA GLN A 231 -5.32 2.43 24.80
C GLN A 231 -4.00 3.19 24.55
N ASN A 232 -3.17 2.71 23.61
CA ASN A 232 -1.79 3.19 23.46
C ASN A 232 -1.54 4.00 22.20
N LEU A 233 -2.18 3.68 21.07
CA LEU A 233 -1.82 4.25 19.76
C LEU A 233 -1.89 5.78 19.79
N GLY A 234 -2.93 6.35 20.41
CA GLY A 234 -3.15 7.79 20.43
C GLY A 234 -1.99 8.60 21.02
N GLN A 235 -1.23 8.02 21.95
CA GLN A 235 -0.12 8.70 22.64
C GLN A 235 1.15 8.77 21.79
N ILE A 236 1.32 7.83 20.86
CA ILE A 236 2.54 7.69 20.06
C ILE A 236 2.37 8.20 18.61
N LEU A 237 1.15 8.59 18.21
CA LEU A 237 0.92 9.13 16.87
C LEU A 237 1.75 10.42 16.67
N PRO A 238 2.25 10.67 15.44
CA PRO A 238 2.84 11.95 15.12
C PRO A 238 1.80 13.08 15.26
N PHE A 239 2.25 14.34 15.34
CA PHE A 239 1.34 15.48 15.51
C PHE A 239 0.45 15.72 14.30
N LYS A 240 0.85 15.18 13.14
CA LYS A 240 0.11 15.29 11.89
C LYS A 240 0.19 13.99 11.10
N LEU A 241 -0.96 13.52 10.63
CA LEU A 241 -1.08 12.45 9.65
C LEU A 241 -1.88 12.92 8.44
N GLU A 242 -1.47 12.49 7.25
CA GLU A 242 -2.31 12.62 6.06
C GLU A 242 -3.44 11.60 6.07
N TYR A 243 -3.20 10.38 6.58
CA TYR A 243 -4.20 9.33 6.64
C TYR A 243 -4.05 8.43 7.86
N LEU A 244 -5.17 8.19 8.56
CA LEU A 244 -5.28 7.15 9.58
C LEU A 244 -6.49 6.28 9.28
N ASP A 245 -6.30 4.97 9.21
CA ASP A 245 -7.35 3.98 8.92
C ASP A 245 -7.36 2.87 9.96
N LEU A 246 -8.38 2.87 10.80
CA LEU A 246 -8.56 1.91 11.87
C LEU A 246 -9.79 1.07 11.58
N ASN A 247 -9.62 -0.24 11.46
CA ASN A 247 -10.71 -1.20 11.39
C ASN A 247 -10.55 -2.18 12.55
N LEU A 248 -11.32 -1.98 13.61
CA LEU A 248 -11.13 -2.61 14.91
C LEU A 248 -12.40 -3.34 15.37
N MET A 249 -12.22 -4.31 16.26
CA MET A 249 -13.29 -5.00 16.97
C MET A 249 -13.14 -4.72 18.47
N ILE A 250 -14.18 -4.19 19.11
CA ILE A 250 -14.14 -3.75 20.51
C ILE A 250 -15.35 -4.27 21.27
N GLU A 251 -15.21 -4.36 22.59
CA GLU A 251 -16.30 -4.77 23.48
C GLU A 251 -17.09 -3.58 24.00
N ASN A 252 -16.41 -2.48 24.37
CA ASN A 252 -17.02 -1.29 24.97
C ASN A 252 -16.61 -0.01 24.22
N THR A 253 -17.53 0.95 24.13
CA THR A 253 -17.30 2.28 23.54
C THR A 253 -16.33 3.15 24.37
N SER A 254 -16.19 2.90 25.68
CA SER A 254 -15.26 3.64 26.54
C SER A 254 -13.80 3.51 26.12
N ASP A 255 -13.39 2.34 25.59
CA ASP A 255 -12.05 2.14 25.05
C ASP A 255 -11.78 3.05 23.85
N PHE A 256 -12.80 3.28 23.03
CA PHE A 256 -12.70 4.21 21.91
C PHE A 256 -12.58 5.66 22.40
N GLU A 257 -13.28 6.03 23.47
CA GLU A 257 -13.13 7.34 24.10
C GLU A 257 -11.69 7.58 24.58
N ILE A 258 -11.05 6.56 25.18
CA ILE A 258 -9.64 6.61 25.60
C ILE A 258 -8.73 6.94 24.41
N PHE A 259 -8.89 6.26 23.28
CA PHE A 259 -8.13 6.56 22.05
C PHE A 259 -8.32 8.01 21.60
N LEU A 260 -9.56 8.50 21.59
CA LEU A 260 -9.88 9.86 21.18
C LEU A 260 -9.25 10.91 22.11
N LYS A 261 -9.27 10.66 23.44
CA LYS A 261 -8.60 11.50 24.45
C LYS A 261 -7.08 11.51 24.25
N ASN A 262 -6.47 10.34 24.09
CA ASN A 262 -5.02 10.22 23.96
C ASN A 262 -4.49 10.83 22.66
N SER A 263 -5.29 10.80 21.59
CA SER A 263 -4.90 11.34 20.29
C SER A 263 -5.28 12.81 20.07
N GLN A 264 -5.72 13.55 21.09
CA GLN A 264 -6.25 14.93 20.95
C GLN A 264 -5.28 15.92 20.29
N ASN A 265 -3.97 15.69 20.43
CA ASN A 265 -2.92 16.56 19.88
C ASN A 265 -2.53 16.21 18.43
N THR A 266 -3.14 15.19 17.82
CA THR A 266 -2.85 14.76 16.46
C THR A 266 -3.89 15.26 15.47
N PHE A 267 -3.46 16.10 14.53
CA PHE A 267 -4.25 16.49 13.36
C PHE A 267 -4.22 15.38 12.30
N ILE A 268 -5.38 15.01 11.76
CA ILE A 268 -5.49 13.93 10.76
C ILE A 268 -6.24 14.45 9.56
N ASN A 269 -5.59 14.59 8.40
CA ASN A 269 -6.27 15.12 7.21
C ASN A 269 -7.47 14.23 6.81
N ARG A 270 -7.26 12.91 6.71
CA ARG A 270 -8.34 11.95 6.49
C ARG A 270 -8.32 10.83 7.51
N LEU A 271 -9.39 10.75 8.30
CA LEU A 271 -9.60 9.73 9.33
C LEU A 271 -10.66 8.74 8.87
N CYS A 272 -10.29 7.47 8.80
CA CYS A 272 -11.18 6.35 8.54
C CYS A 272 -11.24 5.46 9.78
N ILE A 273 -12.42 5.29 10.34
CA ILE A 273 -12.65 4.44 11.50
C ILE A 273 -13.84 3.52 11.19
N LYS A 274 -13.57 2.23 11.23
CA LYS A 274 -14.57 1.17 11.23
C LYS A 274 -14.46 0.41 12.54
N ILE A 275 -15.55 0.37 13.29
CA ILE A 275 -15.63 -0.33 14.56
C ILE A 275 -16.70 -1.41 14.45
N MET A 276 -16.35 -2.64 14.82
CA MET A 276 -17.30 -3.69 15.13
C MET A 276 -17.44 -3.76 16.65
N ILE A 277 -18.66 -3.62 17.16
CA ILE A 277 -18.95 -3.61 18.59
C ILE A 277 -20.10 -4.57 18.90
N ARG A 278 -19.96 -5.36 19.98
CA ARG A 278 -20.98 -6.32 20.43
C ARG A 278 -22.10 -5.65 21.21
N GLU A 279 -21.74 -4.77 22.15
CA GLU A 279 -22.66 -4.08 23.05
C GLU A 279 -22.17 -2.64 23.24
N GLY A 280 -23.08 -1.65 23.27
CA GLY A 280 -22.66 -0.29 23.61
C GLY A 280 -23.58 0.82 23.17
N ASP A 281 -23.39 1.96 23.84
CA ASP A 281 -24.07 3.23 23.63
C ASP A 281 -23.67 3.91 22.31
N ASP A 282 -24.23 5.09 22.06
CA ASP A 282 -23.99 5.88 20.86
C ASP A 282 -22.56 6.46 20.82
N ILE A 283 -21.63 5.66 20.28
CA ILE A 283 -20.23 6.01 20.02
C ILE A 283 -20.07 7.29 19.17
N LEU A 284 -21.12 7.71 18.44
CA LEU A 284 -21.13 8.96 17.68
C LEU A 284 -20.98 10.18 18.58
N LEU A 285 -21.49 10.15 19.82
CA LEU A 285 -21.34 11.23 20.79
C LEU A 285 -19.85 11.55 21.03
N TYR A 286 -19.01 10.54 21.19
CA TYR A 286 -17.57 10.73 21.36
C TYR A 286 -16.90 11.29 20.11
N VAL A 287 -17.34 10.87 18.91
CA VAL A 287 -16.86 11.44 17.64
C VAL A 287 -17.23 12.92 17.56
N LYS A 288 -18.45 13.31 17.92
CA LYS A 288 -18.86 14.72 17.96
C LYS A 288 -18.01 15.51 18.96
N GLU A 289 -17.83 14.99 20.17
CA GLU A 289 -17.12 15.65 21.27
C GLU A 289 -15.63 15.87 20.94
N TYR A 290 -14.94 14.81 20.49
CA TYR A 290 -13.48 14.81 20.38
C TYR A 290 -12.95 14.99 18.96
N ILE A 291 -13.77 14.73 17.92
CA ILE A 291 -13.36 14.93 16.52
C ILE A 291 -14.00 16.19 15.94
N MET A 292 -15.32 16.31 16.02
CA MET A 292 -16.06 17.41 15.38
C MET A 292 -15.82 18.75 16.07
N LYS A 293 -16.14 18.86 17.36
CA LYS A 293 -15.99 20.11 18.13
C LYS A 293 -14.53 20.56 18.19
N LYS A 294 -13.58 19.61 18.22
CA LYS A 294 -12.14 19.89 18.23
C LYS A 294 -11.54 20.20 16.85
N LYS A 295 -12.29 20.04 15.75
CA LYS A 295 -11.88 20.34 14.36
C LYS A 295 -10.54 19.69 13.95
N ARG A 296 -10.29 18.47 14.43
CA ARG A 296 -9.01 17.77 14.24
C ARG A 296 -8.89 16.97 12.93
N VAL A 297 -9.96 16.96 12.13
CA VAL A 297 -10.00 16.25 10.84
C VAL A 297 -10.56 17.12 9.73
N LYS A 298 -10.17 16.84 8.48
CA LYS A 298 -10.78 17.45 7.29
C LYS A 298 -11.75 16.51 6.60
N TYR A 299 -11.41 15.23 6.52
CA TYR A 299 -12.26 14.18 5.96
C TYR A 299 -12.50 13.09 7.01
N LEU A 300 -13.77 12.70 7.19
CA LEU A 300 -14.16 11.66 8.13
C LEU A 300 -14.92 10.54 7.42
N ILE A 301 -14.47 9.31 7.63
CA ILE A 301 -15.20 8.09 7.29
C ILE A 301 -15.40 7.37 8.61
N PHE A 302 -16.65 7.22 9.03
CA PHE A 302 -16.98 6.61 10.30
C PHE A 302 -18.07 5.56 10.10
N LYS A 303 -17.77 4.32 10.45
CA LYS A 303 -18.70 3.19 10.33
C LYS A 303 -18.69 2.36 11.61
N VAL A 304 -19.87 2.10 12.14
CA VAL A 304 -20.07 1.28 13.34
C VAL A 304 -20.95 0.12 12.97
N ASN A 305 -20.47 -1.12 13.13
CA ASN A 305 -21.14 -2.31 12.63
C ASN A 305 -21.53 -2.14 11.15
N ASN A 306 -22.82 -2.12 10.85
CA ASN A 306 -23.35 -1.90 9.49
C ASN A 306 -23.77 -0.44 9.21
N ASN A 307 -23.71 0.43 10.22
CA ASN A 307 -24.16 1.82 10.14
C ASN A 307 -23.02 2.73 9.68
N ASP A 308 -23.14 3.28 8.48
CA ASP A 308 -22.21 4.27 7.93
C ASP A 308 -22.74 5.67 8.24
N LEU A 309 -21.92 6.52 8.87
CA LEU A 309 -22.27 7.91 9.20
C LEU A 309 -22.72 8.69 7.96
N PHE A 310 -22.15 8.37 6.80
CA PHE A 310 -22.52 9.02 5.52
C PHE A 310 -24.01 8.86 5.17
N SER A 311 -24.67 7.80 5.65
CA SER A 311 -26.09 7.56 5.41
C SER A 311 -27.01 8.42 6.29
N LEU A 312 -26.50 9.02 7.37
CA LEU A 312 -27.25 9.85 8.31
C LEU A 312 -27.20 11.32 7.85
N LYS A 313 -28.12 11.71 6.97
CA LYS A 313 -28.06 13.02 6.29
C LYS A 313 -28.03 14.22 7.22
N ASP A 314 -28.78 14.19 8.32
CA ASP A 314 -28.83 15.32 9.27
C ASP A 314 -27.54 15.41 10.09
N GLU A 315 -26.99 14.26 10.48
CA GLU A 315 -25.66 14.16 11.09
C GLU A 315 -24.58 14.71 10.15
N VAL A 316 -24.56 14.29 8.89
CA VAL A 316 -23.60 14.79 7.90
C VAL A 316 -23.65 16.31 7.77
N LYS A 317 -24.85 16.90 7.72
CA LYS A 317 -25.01 18.37 7.70
C LYS A 317 -24.43 19.02 8.95
N GLU A 318 -24.60 18.41 10.13
CA GLU A 318 -23.99 18.91 11.36
C GLU A 318 -22.46 18.93 11.26
N PHE A 319 -21.83 17.85 10.78
CA PHE A 319 -20.38 17.82 10.56
C PHE A 319 -19.90 18.86 9.52
N GLU A 320 -20.69 19.13 8.48
CA GLU A 320 -20.39 20.14 7.46
C GLU A 320 -20.33 21.55 8.07
N LEU A 321 -21.15 21.88 9.08
CA LEU A 321 -21.07 23.16 9.81
C LEU A 321 -19.72 23.36 10.52
N TYR A 322 -19.00 22.27 10.82
CA TYR A 322 -17.65 22.29 11.39
C TYR A 322 -16.54 22.20 10.33
N ASN A 323 -16.88 22.31 9.04
CA ASN A 323 -15.99 22.15 7.88
C ASN A 323 -15.39 20.73 7.74
N ILE A 324 -16.10 19.71 8.25
CA ILE A 324 -15.67 18.31 8.13
C ILE A 324 -16.45 17.65 6.99
N LYS A 325 -15.73 17.08 6.03
CA LYS A 325 -16.33 16.36 4.91
C LYS A 325 -16.51 14.88 5.25
N VAL A 326 -17.74 14.47 5.50
CA VAL A 326 -18.06 13.05 5.69
C VAL A 326 -18.06 12.32 4.34
N GLN A 327 -17.44 11.13 4.28
CA GLN A 327 -17.37 10.30 3.08
C GLN A 327 -17.86 8.89 3.38
N SER A 328 -18.48 8.24 2.39
CA SER A 328 -18.87 6.83 2.53
C SER A 328 -17.66 5.92 2.65
N TYR A 329 -17.79 4.88 3.47
CA TYR A 329 -16.77 3.84 3.61
C TYR A 329 -16.51 3.12 2.27
N TYR A 330 -17.57 2.72 1.55
CA TYR A 330 -17.45 1.89 0.35
C TYR A 330 -16.84 2.61 -0.86
N SER A 331 -17.04 3.92 -1.00
CA SER A 331 -16.37 4.73 -2.03
C SER A 331 -14.90 5.01 -1.71
N SER A 332 -14.50 4.78 -0.45
CA SER A 332 -13.22 5.25 0.08
C SER A 332 -12.21 4.14 0.31
N THR A 333 -12.63 2.88 0.46
CA THR A 333 -11.73 1.74 0.70
C THR A 333 -11.04 1.23 -0.57
N GLY A 334 -9.77 1.62 -0.72
CA GLY A 334 -8.80 1.05 -1.66
C GLY A 334 -7.42 1.55 -1.24
N SER A 335 -6.38 0.70 -1.31
CA SER A 335 -5.01 1.07 -0.89
C SER A 335 -4.63 2.44 -1.48
N PHE A 336 -4.41 3.42 -0.61
CA PHE A 336 -4.36 4.85 -0.97
C PHE A 336 -3.31 5.15 -2.04
N LEU A 337 -2.16 4.48 -1.98
CA LEU A 337 -1.07 4.65 -2.94
C LEU A 337 -1.41 4.25 -4.39
N PHE A 338 -2.47 3.47 -4.60
CA PHE A 338 -2.79 2.92 -5.94
C PHE A 338 -4.29 2.95 -6.27
N LYS A 339 -5.07 3.85 -5.65
CA LYS A 339 -6.36 4.22 -6.26
C LYS A 339 -6.06 4.68 -7.70
N ARG A 340 -6.80 4.13 -8.67
CA ARG A 340 -6.80 4.67 -10.02
C ARG A 340 -7.07 6.17 -9.90
N PRO A 341 -6.44 7.04 -10.71
CA PRO A 341 -6.88 8.43 -10.78
C PRO A 341 -8.36 8.41 -11.19
N GLU A 342 -9.24 8.66 -10.22
CA GLU A 342 -10.61 9.01 -10.52
C GLU A 342 -10.57 10.41 -11.14
N ASN A 343 -11.08 10.52 -12.37
CA ASN A 343 -11.23 11.73 -13.16
C ASN A 343 -10.00 12.19 -13.97
N VAL A 344 -9.67 11.44 -15.03
CA VAL A 344 -9.44 12.12 -16.32
C VAL A 344 -10.80 12.09 -17.02
N LYS A 345 -11.45 13.25 -17.16
CA LYS A 345 -12.52 13.43 -18.14
C LYS A 345 -11.91 13.03 -19.48
N THR A 346 -12.26 11.87 -20.02
CA THR A 346 -12.04 11.57 -21.43
C THR A 346 -13.01 12.45 -22.21
N GLY A 347 -12.59 13.69 -22.44
CA GLY A 347 -13.10 14.48 -23.54
C GLY A 347 -12.40 13.98 -24.79
N LEU A 348 -13.17 13.29 -25.63
CA LEU A 348 -12.86 12.75 -26.95
C LEU A 348 -11.96 11.51 -26.99
#